data_AF-A0A0B5B675-F1
#
_entry.id   AF-A0A0B5B675-F1
#
_cell.length_a   1.000
_cell.length_b   1.000
_cell.length_c   1.000
_cell.angle_alpha   90.00
_cell.angle_beta   90.00
_cell.angle_gamma   90.00
#
_symmetry.space_group_name_H-M   'P 1'
#
loop_
_entity.id
_entity.type
_entity.pdbx_description
1 polymer ?
#
loop_
_entity_poly.entity_id
_entity_poly.type
_entity_poly.pdbx_seq_one_letter_code
_entity_poly.pdbx_strand_id
1 'polypeptide(L)'
;MKRFVQWIALAALALSALGCAHNPFNVPRDAYEQKVKVLGVAPLFVDAASDIRLPEKDALVALVKEYNRKNEKELAAMLKDSGAYFSVRFIDALSPDDLFRTLLLRSERRDDAGVVYNKQFFKPEEIRTLVSQNGVDAVLLVVVSGLVKQDRIFSNNLLKYLDADYNDLIMTAQILDASGATLWEYPNFRVGGPTTPILTELQYPDFDQAAANMDEKVEVKFKTIPGISRYLGKREKDLLFRDRKATAPYYHLFDDMVGLLKPPVKLFNGGDKGAPESRPEQEAPAPPAAQPVSQPVSQPAPALAPAPAPQAAPAAAPQSAPEPVVAPEPVKELPLDATPVK
;
A
#
# COMPACT_ATOMS: atom_id res chain seq x y z
N MET A 1 -29.60 26.99 33.94
CA MET A 1 -30.12 25.85 33.15
C MET A 1 -30.10 26.11 31.63
N LYS A 2 -30.71 27.18 31.09
CA LYS A 2 -30.73 27.45 29.63
C LYS A 2 -29.36 27.45 28.93
N ARG A 3 -28.34 28.06 29.56
CA ARG A 3 -26.97 28.10 28.99
C ARG A 3 -26.32 26.72 28.91
N PHE A 4 -26.51 25.86 29.91
CA PHE A 4 -25.93 24.51 29.94
C PHE A 4 -26.54 23.61 28.84
N VAL A 5 -27.85 23.72 28.61
CA VAL A 5 -28.54 23.01 27.51
C VAL A 5 -28.06 23.51 26.14
N GLN A 6 -27.80 24.82 25.99
CA GLN A 6 -27.20 25.37 24.77
C GLN A 6 -25.79 24.84 24.51
N TRP A 7 -24.95 24.73 25.54
CA TRP A 7 -23.59 24.15 25.39
C TRP A 7 -23.63 22.67 25.00
N ILE A 8 -24.55 21.89 25.56
CA ILE A 8 -24.74 20.48 25.17
C ILE A 8 -25.25 20.38 23.73
N ALA A 9 -26.20 21.22 23.33
CA ALA A 9 -26.71 21.23 21.96
C ALA A 9 -25.65 21.66 20.94
N LEU A 10 -24.82 22.66 21.28
CA LEU A 10 -23.68 23.09 20.45
C LEU A 10 -22.59 22.01 20.35
N ALA A 11 -22.29 21.32 21.45
CA ALA A 11 -21.37 20.19 21.43
C ALA A 11 -21.91 19.03 20.59
N ALA A 12 -23.20 18.71 20.70
CA ALA A 12 -23.85 17.68 19.90
C ALA A 12 -23.90 18.05 18.40
N LEU A 13 -24.14 19.33 18.07
CA LEU A 13 -24.13 19.84 16.70
C LEU A 13 -22.71 19.87 16.11
N ALA A 14 -21.69 20.21 16.91
CA ALA A 14 -20.30 20.15 16.50
C ALA A 14 -19.85 18.70 16.27
N LEU A 15 -20.32 17.76 17.10
CA LEU A 15 -20.05 16.32 16.94
C LEU A 15 -20.74 15.72 15.71
N SER A 16 -21.95 16.18 15.34
CA SER A 16 -22.63 15.72 14.13
C SER A 16 -22.07 16.34 12.85
N ALA A 17 -21.48 17.54 12.91
CA ALA A 17 -20.81 18.19 11.78
C ALA A 17 -19.44 17.55 11.42
N LEU A 18 -18.87 16.72 12.29
CA LEU A 18 -17.63 15.96 12.03
C LEU A 18 -17.86 14.64 11.26
N GLY A 19 -19.13 14.31 10.95
CA GLY A 19 -19.50 13.15 10.15
C GLY A 19 -19.30 13.36 8.64
N CYS A 20 -18.15 13.86 8.19
CA CYS A 20 -17.78 13.70 6.78
C CYS A 20 -17.67 12.20 6.52
N ALA A 21 -18.56 11.67 5.67
CA ALA A 21 -18.54 10.28 5.25
C ALA A 21 -17.22 9.97 4.55
N HIS A 22 -16.25 9.48 5.31
CA HIS A 22 -14.96 9.01 4.80
C HIS A 22 -15.17 7.61 4.23
N ASN A 23 -15.23 7.51 2.90
CA ASN A 23 -15.35 6.24 2.21
C ASN A 23 -13.96 5.72 1.80
N PRO A 24 -13.43 4.66 2.45
CA PRO A 24 -12.15 4.06 2.05
C PRO A 24 -12.26 3.24 0.75
N PHE A 25 -13.45 3.04 0.20
CA PHE A 25 -13.64 2.24 -1.01
C PHE A 25 -13.56 3.09 -2.28
N ASN A 26 -13.06 2.48 -3.35
CA ASN A 26 -13.07 3.08 -4.69
C ASN A 26 -14.47 3.05 -5.33
N VAL A 27 -15.40 2.31 -4.72
CA VAL A 27 -16.83 2.26 -5.06
C VAL A 27 -17.65 2.65 -3.83
N PRO A 28 -18.94 3.01 -3.97
CA PRO A 28 -19.82 3.21 -2.80
C PRO A 28 -19.83 1.96 -1.91
N ARG A 29 -19.79 2.15 -0.58
CA ARG A 29 -19.72 1.03 0.38
C ARG A 29 -20.86 0.02 0.20
N ASP A 30 -22.09 0.48 -0.02
CA ASP A 30 -23.23 -0.43 -0.23
C ASP A 30 -23.03 -1.31 -1.48
N ALA A 31 -22.46 -0.73 -2.54
CA ALA A 31 -22.11 -1.48 -3.75
C ALA A 31 -20.94 -2.45 -3.49
N TYR A 32 -19.98 -2.08 -2.64
CA TYR A 32 -18.90 -2.96 -2.21
C TYR A 32 -19.44 -4.19 -1.47
N GLU A 33 -20.26 -3.98 -0.42
CA GLU A 33 -20.81 -5.04 0.42
C GLU A 33 -21.76 -5.98 -0.36
N GLN A 34 -22.46 -5.45 -1.36
CA GLN A 34 -23.27 -6.28 -2.27
C GLN A 34 -22.41 -7.14 -3.20
N LYS A 35 -21.27 -6.60 -3.68
CA LYS A 35 -20.36 -7.28 -4.59
C LYS A 35 -19.47 -8.30 -3.89
N VAL A 36 -19.00 -8.04 -2.67
CA VAL A 36 -17.98 -8.84 -2.00
C VAL A 36 -18.54 -9.46 -0.71
N LYS A 37 -19.07 -10.68 -0.82
CA LYS A 37 -19.54 -11.46 0.33
C LYS A 37 -18.47 -12.45 0.79
N VAL A 38 -17.79 -13.08 -0.16
CA VAL A 38 -16.70 -14.03 0.08
C VAL A 38 -15.39 -13.42 -0.40
N LEU A 39 -14.50 -13.09 0.53
CA LEU A 39 -13.18 -12.57 0.20
C LEU A 39 -12.13 -13.70 0.20
N GLY A 40 -11.42 -13.85 -0.91
CA GLY A 40 -10.20 -14.65 -0.98
C GLY A 40 -9.00 -13.82 -0.52
N VAL A 41 -8.18 -14.35 0.39
CA VAL A 41 -6.93 -13.70 0.82
C VAL A 41 -5.78 -14.47 0.20
N ALA A 42 -5.08 -13.84 -0.74
CA ALA A 42 -3.91 -14.43 -1.36
C ALA A 42 -2.73 -14.46 -0.37
N PRO A 43 -1.74 -15.33 -0.62
CA PRO A 43 -0.54 -15.32 0.19
C PRO A 43 0.22 -13.99 0.02
N LEU A 44 0.88 -13.50 1.08
CA LEU A 44 1.62 -12.24 1.02
C LEU A 44 2.82 -12.33 0.06
N PHE A 45 2.86 -11.45 -0.94
CA PHE A 45 3.90 -11.43 -1.96
C PHE A 45 5.08 -10.54 -1.58
N VAL A 46 6.22 -10.77 -2.24
CA VAL A 46 7.40 -9.90 -2.18
C VAL A 46 7.79 -9.51 -3.59
N ASP A 47 7.75 -8.23 -3.91
CA ASP A 47 8.27 -7.69 -5.16
C ASP A 47 9.79 -7.57 -5.05
N ALA A 48 10.51 -8.65 -5.33
CA ALA A 48 11.97 -8.67 -5.28
C ALA A 48 12.62 -7.78 -6.36
N ALA A 49 11.88 -7.35 -7.39
CA ALA A 49 12.39 -6.47 -8.45
C ALA A 49 12.32 -4.99 -8.08
N SER A 50 11.61 -4.64 -7.00
CA SER A 50 11.53 -3.28 -6.48
C SER A 50 12.87 -2.74 -5.96
N ASP A 51 12.89 -1.44 -5.60
CA ASP A 51 14.08 -0.69 -5.18
C ASP A 51 14.52 -1.09 -3.76
N ILE A 52 15.09 -2.29 -3.63
CA ILE A 52 15.73 -2.81 -2.43
C ILE A 52 17.24 -2.66 -2.61
N ARG A 53 17.84 -1.70 -1.89
CA ARG A 53 19.25 -1.31 -1.99
C ARG A 53 20.15 -1.95 -0.94
N LEU A 54 19.59 -2.76 -0.03
CA LEU A 54 20.37 -3.49 0.96
C LEU A 54 21.40 -4.39 0.24
N PRO A 55 22.71 -4.36 0.60
CA PRO A 55 23.73 -5.17 -0.06
C PRO A 55 23.42 -6.68 -0.05
N GLU A 56 22.85 -7.18 1.05
CA GLU A 56 22.42 -8.57 1.22
C GLU A 56 20.96 -8.79 0.77
N LYS A 57 20.59 -8.24 -0.39
CA LYS A 57 19.21 -8.21 -0.91
C LYS A 57 18.54 -9.59 -0.92
N ASP A 58 19.20 -10.62 -1.43
CA ASP A 58 18.60 -11.95 -1.57
C ASP A 58 18.30 -12.59 -0.19
N ALA A 59 19.19 -12.38 0.78
CA ALA A 59 18.99 -12.83 2.16
C ALA A 59 17.80 -12.10 2.81
N LEU A 60 17.67 -10.80 2.57
CA LEU A 60 16.51 -10.02 3.03
C LEU A 60 15.21 -10.52 2.40
N VAL A 61 15.18 -10.74 1.08
CA VAL A 61 13.98 -11.23 0.38
C VAL A 61 13.55 -12.59 0.94
N ALA A 62 14.50 -13.51 1.14
CA ALA A 62 14.22 -14.82 1.74
C ALA A 62 13.66 -14.68 3.18
N LEU A 63 14.27 -13.82 3.99
CA LEU A 63 13.82 -13.53 5.35
C LEU A 63 12.38 -12.99 5.38
N VAL A 64 12.08 -12.00 4.54
CA VAL A 64 10.73 -11.40 4.46
C VAL A 64 9.72 -12.43 3.99
N LYS A 65 10.06 -13.29 3.02
CA LYS A 65 9.18 -14.38 2.59
C LYS A 65 8.87 -15.33 3.74
N GLU A 66 9.87 -15.72 4.53
CA GLU A 66 9.67 -16.56 5.71
C GLU A 66 8.70 -15.93 6.72
N TYR A 67 8.89 -14.65 7.04
CA TYR A 67 7.99 -13.93 7.94
C TYR A 67 6.60 -13.71 7.36
N ASN A 68 6.48 -13.50 6.05
CA ASN A 68 5.20 -13.46 5.36
C ASN A 68 4.42 -14.76 5.57
N ARG A 69 5.06 -15.93 5.36
CA ARG A 69 4.42 -17.24 5.57
C ARG A 69 3.94 -17.44 7.02
N LYS A 70 4.69 -16.93 7.99
CA LYS A 70 4.34 -17.04 9.42
C LYS A 70 3.13 -16.20 9.80
N ASN A 71 2.91 -15.07 9.12
CA ASN A 71 1.93 -14.07 9.54
C ASN A 71 0.65 -14.02 8.68
N GLU A 72 0.70 -14.47 7.41
CA GLU A 72 -0.39 -14.26 6.45
C GLU A 72 -1.76 -14.85 6.86
N LYS A 73 -1.75 -16.00 7.55
CA LYS A 73 -2.99 -16.64 8.01
C LYS A 73 -3.69 -15.80 9.07
N GLU A 74 -2.93 -14.99 9.81
CA GLU A 74 -3.48 -14.09 10.80
C GLU A 74 -4.24 -12.93 10.15
N LEU A 75 -3.77 -12.39 9.01
CA LEU A 75 -4.53 -11.38 8.26
C LEU A 75 -5.90 -11.92 7.85
N ALA A 76 -5.94 -13.15 7.31
CA ALA A 76 -7.21 -13.80 6.94
C ALA A 76 -8.12 -14.02 8.16
N ALA A 77 -7.55 -14.38 9.32
CA ALA A 77 -8.30 -14.52 10.57
C ALA A 77 -8.85 -13.18 11.07
N MET A 78 -8.03 -12.12 11.09
CA MET A 78 -8.46 -10.77 11.50
C MET A 78 -9.57 -10.22 10.59
N LEU A 79 -9.49 -10.44 9.27
CA LEU A 79 -10.55 -10.09 8.33
C LEU A 79 -11.83 -10.88 8.58
N LYS A 80 -11.72 -12.18 8.89
CA LYS A 80 -12.88 -13.01 9.25
C LYS A 80 -13.55 -12.50 10.53
N ASP A 81 -12.74 -12.21 11.56
CA ASP A 81 -13.22 -11.77 12.87
C ASP A 81 -13.77 -10.34 12.86
N SER A 82 -13.41 -9.53 11.84
CA SER A 82 -13.93 -8.18 11.64
C SER A 82 -15.44 -8.11 11.37
N GLY A 83 -16.05 -9.21 10.90
CA GLY A 83 -17.45 -9.25 10.48
C GLY A 83 -17.75 -8.49 9.19
N ALA A 84 -16.74 -8.00 8.46
CA ALA A 84 -16.92 -7.26 7.19
C ALA A 84 -17.40 -8.14 6.02
N TYR A 85 -17.19 -9.46 6.10
CA TYR A 85 -17.49 -10.41 5.04
C TYR A 85 -18.34 -11.57 5.56
N PHE A 86 -19.16 -12.16 4.69
CA PHE A 86 -19.87 -13.40 5.00
C PHE A 86 -18.89 -14.55 5.21
N SER A 87 -17.83 -14.61 4.40
CA SER A 87 -16.77 -15.61 4.54
C SER A 87 -15.43 -15.03 4.07
N VAL A 88 -14.36 -15.44 4.74
CA VAL A 88 -12.98 -15.15 4.33
C VAL A 88 -12.27 -16.48 4.13
N ARG A 89 -11.63 -16.64 2.97
CA ARG A 89 -10.92 -17.86 2.59
C ARG A 89 -9.47 -17.52 2.28
N PHE A 90 -8.54 -18.18 2.97
CA PHE A 90 -7.14 -18.10 2.59
C PHE A 90 -6.89 -18.96 1.32
N ILE A 91 -6.27 -18.36 0.31
CA ILE A 91 -5.90 -19.05 -0.93
C ILE A 91 -4.53 -19.67 -0.73
N ASP A 92 -4.49 -20.98 -0.54
CA ASP A 92 -3.26 -21.73 -0.33
C ASP A 92 -2.59 -22.01 -1.69
N ALA A 93 -1.62 -21.17 -2.07
CA ALA A 93 -0.84 -21.35 -3.28
C ALA A 93 0.49 -22.04 -2.95
N LEU A 94 0.78 -23.12 -3.68
CA LEU A 94 2.01 -23.90 -3.49
C LEU A 94 3.29 -23.06 -3.70
N SER A 95 3.25 -22.11 -4.64
CA SER A 95 4.34 -21.17 -4.93
C SER A 95 3.79 -19.74 -5.01
N PRO A 96 3.90 -18.93 -3.93
CA PRO A 96 3.48 -17.53 -3.94
C PRO A 96 4.24 -16.68 -4.96
N ASP A 97 5.51 -17.01 -5.24
CA ASP A 97 6.33 -16.26 -6.20
C ASP A 97 5.84 -16.45 -7.64
N ASP A 98 5.51 -17.68 -8.03
CA ASP A 98 5.01 -17.98 -9.37
C ASP A 98 3.60 -17.40 -9.56
N LEU A 99 2.77 -17.46 -8.50
CA LEU A 99 1.48 -16.78 -8.50
C LEU A 99 1.66 -15.27 -8.71
N PHE A 100 2.55 -14.63 -7.94
CA PHE A 100 2.79 -13.19 -8.08
C PHE A 100 3.25 -12.79 -9.49
N ARG A 101 4.23 -13.52 -10.05
CA ARG A 101 4.73 -13.28 -11.42
C ARG A 101 3.64 -13.45 -12.49
N THR A 102 2.74 -14.40 -12.26
CA THR A 102 1.60 -14.64 -13.16
C THR A 102 0.63 -13.47 -13.10
N LEU A 103 0.23 -13.06 -11.89
CA LEU A 103 -0.75 -11.99 -11.67
C LEU A 103 -0.23 -10.60 -12.05
N LEU A 104 1.05 -10.29 -11.76
CA LEU A 104 1.61 -8.96 -11.94
C LEU A 104 1.72 -8.59 -13.42
N LEU A 105 1.20 -7.41 -13.77
CA LEU A 105 1.42 -6.77 -15.07
C LEU A 105 2.60 -5.81 -15.02
N ARG A 106 2.59 -4.88 -14.04
CA ARG A 106 3.64 -3.90 -13.82
C ARG A 106 3.55 -3.30 -12.41
N SER A 107 4.64 -2.65 -11.99
CA SER A 107 4.71 -1.85 -10.77
C SER A 107 5.04 -0.40 -11.15
N GLU A 108 4.46 0.57 -10.46
CA GLU A 108 4.66 1.99 -10.73
C GLU A 108 4.87 2.74 -9.41
N ARG A 109 5.91 3.56 -9.35
CA ARG A 109 6.13 4.46 -8.21
C ARG A 109 5.12 5.62 -8.30
N ARG A 110 4.41 5.87 -7.21
CA ARG A 110 3.41 6.93 -7.07
C ARG A 110 3.79 7.85 -5.90
N ASP A 111 3.36 9.10 -6.01
CA ASP A 111 3.38 10.09 -4.93
C ASP A 111 2.00 10.75 -4.93
N ASP A 112 1.17 10.33 -3.96
CA ASP A 112 -0.19 10.81 -3.81
C ASP A 112 -0.31 11.52 -2.45
N ALA A 113 -0.67 12.80 -2.47
CA ALA A 113 -0.79 13.63 -1.27
C ALA A 113 0.47 13.63 -0.37
N GLY A 114 1.66 13.52 -0.96
CA GLY A 114 2.95 13.50 -0.24
C GLY A 114 3.32 12.13 0.32
N VAL A 115 2.55 11.08 0.03
CA VAL A 115 2.88 9.70 0.39
C VAL A 115 3.38 8.98 -0.86
N VAL A 116 4.61 8.52 -0.76
CA VAL A 116 5.29 7.78 -1.82
C VAL A 116 5.12 6.28 -1.61
N TYR A 117 4.76 5.54 -2.65
CA TYR A 117 4.58 4.09 -2.60
C TYR A 117 4.71 3.44 -3.99
N ASN A 118 4.78 2.11 -4.04
CA ASN A 118 4.72 1.35 -5.29
C ASN A 118 3.32 0.79 -5.50
N LYS A 119 2.64 1.22 -6.58
CA LYS A 119 1.34 0.69 -7.00
C LYS A 119 1.53 -0.47 -7.96
N GLN A 120 1.00 -1.64 -7.60
CA GLN A 120 1.00 -2.81 -8.46
C GLN A 120 -0.24 -2.84 -9.34
N PHE A 121 -0.07 -3.18 -10.61
CA PHE A 121 -1.15 -3.42 -11.55
C PHE A 121 -1.16 -4.89 -11.91
N PHE A 122 -2.33 -5.51 -11.88
CA PHE A 122 -2.50 -6.94 -12.10
C PHE A 122 -3.20 -7.21 -13.44
N LYS A 123 -2.95 -8.39 -14.03
CA LYS A 123 -3.58 -8.84 -15.27
C LYS A 123 -5.03 -9.25 -14.98
N PRO A 124 -6.04 -8.60 -15.58
CA PRO A 124 -7.45 -8.90 -15.25
C PRO A 124 -7.86 -10.36 -15.47
N GLU A 125 -7.38 -10.99 -16.55
CA GLU A 125 -7.70 -12.39 -16.86
C GLU A 125 -7.15 -13.38 -15.81
N GLU A 126 -5.97 -13.10 -15.26
CA GLU A 126 -5.36 -13.94 -14.23
C GLU A 126 -6.07 -13.77 -12.88
N ILE A 127 -6.52 -12.55 -12.57
CA ILE A 127 -7.37 -12.28 -11.39
C ILE A 127 -8.71 -13.01 -11.52
N ARG A 128 -9.36 -12.93 -12.68
CA ARG A 128 -10.60 -13.66 -12.96
C ARG A 128 -10.44 -15.16 -12.75
N THR A 129 -9.33 -15.72 -13.24
CA THR A 129 -9.00 -17.13 -13.06
C THR A 129 -8.83 -17.46 -11.58
N LEU A 130 -8.08 -16.65 -10.84
CA LEU A 130 -7.88 -16.83 -9.39
C LEU A 130 -9.19 -16.78 -8.60
N VAL A 131 -10.04 -15.80 -8.89
CA VAL A 131 -11.36 -15.61 -8.25
C VAL A 131 -12.26 -16.82 -8.51
N SER A 132 -12.39 -17.22 -9.78
CA SER A 132 -13.27 -18.33 -10.18
C SER A 132 -12.80 -19.69 -9.66
N GLN A 133 -11.50 -19.99 -9.70
CA GLN A 133 -10.94 -21.25 -9.19
C GLN A 133 -11.15 -21.44 -7.69
N ASN A 134 -11.15 -20.35 -6.92
CA ASN A 134 -11.33 -20.39 -5.47
C ASN A 134 -12.79 -20.19 -5.02
N GLY A 135 -13.70 -19.91 -5.96
CA GLY A 135 -15.11 -19.65 -5.69
C GLY A 135 -15.32 -18.52 -4.69
N VAL A 136 -14.59 -17.42 -4.89
CA VAL A 136 -14.69 -16.18 -4.09
C VAL A 136 -15.28 -15.07 -4.95
N ASP A 137 -15.71 -13.96 -4.36
CA ASP A 137 -16.26 -12.82 -5.11
C ASP A 137 -15.15 -11.82 -5.51
N ALA A 138 -14.14 -11.69 -4.65
CA ALA A 138 -12.97 -10.84 -4.84
C ALA A 138 -11.75 -11.46 -4.16
N VAL A 139 -10.57 -10.96 -4.54
CA VAL A 139 -9.29 -11.35 -3.94
C VAL A 139 -8.58 -10.15 -3.33
N LEU A 140 -8.07 -10.31 -2.11
CA LEU A 140 -7.13 -9.41 -1.47
C LEU A 140 -5.70 -9.85 -1.81
N LEU A 141 -4.97 -8.96 -2.47
CA LEU A 141 -3.55 -9.13 -2.76
C LEU A 141 -2.76 -8.14 -1.92
N VAL A 142 -1.72 -8.62 -1.24
CA VAL A 142 -0.83 -7.81 -0.40
C VAL A 142 0.60 -8.03 -0.87
N VAL A 143 1.33 -6.94 -1.06
CA VAL A 143 2.68 -6.96 -1.64
C VAL A 143 3.63 -6.17 -0.74
N VAL A 144 4.75 -6.82 -0.37
CA VAL A 144 5.88 -6.14 0.24
C VAL A 144 6.84 -5.72 -0.86
N SER A 145 7.24 -4.44 -0.88
CA SER A 145 8.17 -3.90 -1.88
C SER A 145 9.16 -2.93 -1.26
N GLY A 146 10.34 -2.82 -1.86
CA GLY A 146 11.35 -1.82 -1.54
C GLY A 146 10.98 -0.44 -2.10
N LEU A 147 11.15 0.58 -1.27
CA LEU A 147 10.92 1.97 -1.62
C LEU A 147 12.11 2.79 -1.14
N VAL A 148 12.63 3.67 -2.00
CA VAL A 148 13.52 4.74 -1.56
C VAL A 148 12.73 6.03 -1.49
N LYS A 149 12.74 6.74 -0.38
CA LYS A 149 12.05 8.02 -0.23
C LYS A 149 12.93 9.01 0.53
N GLN A 150 12.80 10.27 0.18
CA GLN A 150 13.39 11.33 0.98
C GLN A 150 12.63 11.41 2.31
N ASP A 151 13.37 11.37 3.42
CA ASP A 151 12.80 11.50 4.75
C ASP A 151 13.68 12.38 5.64
N ARG A 152 13.07 12.90 6.70
CA ARG A 152 13.75 13.65 7.76
C ARG A 152 13.73 12.83 9.04
N ILE A 153 14.90 12.32 9.42
CA ILE A 153 15.06 11.56 10.67
C ILE A 153 15.79 12.42 11.70
N PHE A 154 15.22 12.50 12.90
CA PHE A 154 15.77 13.25 14.02
C PHE A 154 16.66 12.35 14.89
N SER A 155 17.68 12.95 15.50
CA SER A 155 18.45 12.31 16.57
C SER A 155 17.59 12.08 17.81
N ASN A 156 18.03 11.19 18.70
CA ASN A 156 17.31 10.86 19.93
C ASN A 156 17.04 12.06 20.86
N ASN A 157 17.88 13.10 20.79
CA ASN A 157 17.70 14.34 21.56
C ASN A 157 16.87 15.41 20.82
N LEU A 158 16.40 15.12 19.60
CA LEU A 158 15.59 16.01 18.74
C LEU A 158 16.26 17.34 18.35
N LEU A 159 17.56 17.51 18.62
CA LEU A 159 18.29 18.75 18.30
C LEU A 159 18.90 18.73 16.90
N LYS A 160 19.18 17.55 16.37
CA LYS A 160 19.78 17.34 15.05
C LYS A 160 18.84 16.52 14.18
N TYR A 161 18.92 16.73 12.88
CA TYR A 161 18.22 15.91 11.91
C TYR A 161 19.06 15.72 10.66
N LEU A 162 18.72 14.67 9.91
CA LEU A 162 19.29 14.38 8.60
C LEU A 162 18.14 14.21 7.60
N ASP A 163 18.13 15.11 6.62
CA ASP A 163 17.34 14.94 5.40
C ASP A 163 18.15 14.04 4.45
N ALA A 164 17.64 12.87 4.10
CA ALA A 164 18.32 11.96 3.17
C ALA A 164 17.32 11.03 2.47
N ASP A 165 17.79 10.33 1.44
CA ASP A 165 17.07 9.23 0.83
C ASP A 165 17.25 7.95 1.66
N TYR A 166 16.14 7.44 2.21
CA TYR A 166 16.12 6.20 2.99
C TYR A 166 15.42 5.08 2.22
N ASN A 167 15.98 3.88 2.35
CA ASN A 167 15.41 2.67 1.79
C ASN A 167 14.59 1.90 2.84
N ASP A 168 13.33 1.65 2.51
CA ASP A 168 12.35 0.97 3.36
C ASP A 168 11.72 -0.22 2.63
N LEU A 169 11.22 -1.18 3.39
CA LEU A 169 10.21 -2.12 2.93
C LEU A 169 8.83 -1.59 3.32
N ILE A 170 7.95 -1.46 2.33
CA ILE A 170 6.57 -1.03 2.50
C ILE A 170 5.60 -2.16 2.16
N MET A 171 4.37 -2.08 2.68
CA MET A 171 3.30 -3.02 2.40
C MET A 171 2.11 -2.34 1.74
N THR A 172 1.76 -2.75 0.53
CA THR A 172 0.58 -2.27 -0.20
C THR A 172 -0.44 -3.39 -0.33
N ALA A 173 -1.71 -3.02 -0.45
CA ALA A 173 -2.77 -4.01 -0.63
C ALA A 173 -3.89 -3.51 -1.56
N GLN A 174 -4.53 -4.45 -2.26
CA GLN A 174 -5.66 -4.17 -3.15
C GLN A 174 -6.69 -5.30 -3.07
N ILE A 175 -7.98 -4.93 -3.10
CA ILE A 175 -9.08 -5.88 -3.30
C ILE A 175 -9.57 -5.74 -4.73
N LEU A 176 -9.53 -6.84 -5.48
CA LEU A 176 -9.88 -6.90 -6.90
C LEU A 176 -11.04 -7.87 -7.11
N ASP A 177 -12.04 -7.47 -7.88
CA ASP A 177 -13.13 -8.36 -8.28
C ASP A 177 -12.77 -9.25 -9.48
N ALA A 178 -13.69 -10.13 -9.89
CA ALA A 178 -13.53 -11.01 -11.05
C ALA A 178 -13.28 -10.29 -12.39
N SER A 179 -13.59 -8.98 -12.49
CA SER A 179 -13.30 -8.17 -13.67
C SER A 179 -11.90 -7.55 -13.64
N GLY A 180 -11.17 -7.70 -12.53
CA GLY A 180 -9.91 -7.03 -12.28
C GLY A 180 -10.07 -5.58 -11.82
N ALA A 181 -11.28 -5.14 -11.45
CA ALA A 181 -11.51 -3.80 -10.95
C ALA A 181 -11.06 -3.66 -9.50
N THR A 182 -10.26 -2.64 -9.19
CA THR A 182 -9.81 -2.34 -7.83
C THR A 182 -10.95 -1.72 -7.02
N LEU A 183 -11.50 -2.49 -6.09
CA LEU A 183 -12.59 -2.07 -5.21
C LEU A 183 -12.10 -1.32 -3.97
N TRP A 184 -10.90 -1.63 -3.51
CA TRP A 184 -10.26 -1.02 -2.35
C TRP A 184 -8.74 -1.09 -2.49
N GLU A 185 -8.05 -0.10 -1.93
CA GLU A 185 -6.58 0.00 -1.95
C GLU A 185 -6.02 0.52 -0.62
N TYR A 186 -4.79 0.10 -0.33
CA TYR A 186 -3.97 0.52 0.80
C TYR A 186 -2.52 0.78 0.34
N PRO A 187 -1.91 1.93 0.67
CA PRO A 187 -2.47 3.02 1.48
C PRO A 187 -3.67 3.69 0.79
N ASN A 188 -4.56 4.29 1.60
CA ASN A 188 -5.79 4.91 1.13
C ASN A 188 -5.76 6.41 1.35
N PHE A 189 -5.80 7.20 0.27
CA PHE A 189 -5.70 8.66 0.34
C PHE A 189 -7.05 9.35 0.58
N ARG A 190 -8.14 8.59 0.66
CA ARG A 190 -9.49 9.12 0.86
C ARG A 190 -9.87 9.19 2.34
N VAL A 191 -9.07 8.61 3.25
CA VAL A 191 -9.39 8.48 4.67
C VAL A 191 -8.19 8.79 5.56
N GLY A 192 -8.34 9.80 6.42
CA GLY A 192 -7.34 10.15 7.45
C GLY A 192 -6.10 10.89 6.92
N GLY A 193 -5.10 11.05 7.80
CA GLY A 193 -3.79 11.56 7.42
C GLY A 193 -2.99 10.46 6.72
N PRO A 194 -2.61 10.62 5.44
CA PRO A 194 -1.96 9.56 4.70
C PRO A 194 -0.54 9.33 5.26
N THR A 195 -0.18 8.08 5.51
CA THR A 195 1.18 7.69 5.89
C THR A 195 1.67 6.55 5.01
N THR A 196 2.99 6.48 4.81
CA THR A 196 3.60 5.37 4.06
C THR A 196 3.56 4.12 4.93
N PRO A 197 2.99 2.99 4.46
CA PRO A 197 2.83 1.78 5.25
C PRO A 197 4.15 1.01 5.35
N ILE A 198 5.08 1.53 6.15
CA ILE A 198 6.41 0.95 6.35
C ILE A 198 6.28 -0.33 7.16
N LEU A 199 6.73 -1.44 6.57
CA LEU A 199 6.92 -2.71 7.28
C LEU A 199 8.21 -2.69 8.09
N THR A 200 9.31 -2.24 7.49
CA THR A 200 10.59 -2.08 8.18
C THR A 200 11.52 -1.14 7.41
N GLU A 201 12.19 -0.22 8.10
CA GLU A 201 13.22 0.61 7.48
C GLU A 201 14.50 -0.21 7.35
N LEU A 202 15.18 -0.13 6.21
CA LEU A 202 16.43 -0.86 5.95
C LEU A 202 17.67 -0.04 6.28
N GLN A 203 17.52 1.26 6.46
CA GLN A 203 18.61 2.19 6.77
C GLN A 203 18.32 2.98 8.04
N TYR A 204 19.38 3.57 8.60
CA TYR A 204 19.32 4.49 9.73
C TYR A 204 20.47 5.49 9.67
N PRO A 205 20.27 6.75 10.11
CA PRO A 205 21.35 7.71 10.29
C PRO A 205 22.14 7.40 11.57
N ASP A 206 23.47 7.34 11.48
CA ASP A 206 24.35 7.06 12.61
C ASP A 206 24.77 8.34 13.36
N PHE A 207 23.80 8.97 14.02
CA PHE A 207 24.05 10.18 14.83
C PHE A 207 25.02 9.93 15.99
N ASP A 208 25.01 8.73 16.56
CA ASP A 208 25.82 8.39 17.72
C ASP A 208 27.30 8.27 17.34
N GLN A 209 27.63 7.63 16.21
CA GLN A 209 29.00 7.59 15.73
C GLN A 209 29.51 8.98 15.34
N ALA A 210 28.71 9.77 14.63
CA ALA A 210 29.08 11.14 14.27
C ALA A 210 29.38 11.97 15.52
N ALA A 211 28.53 11.88 16.55
CA ALA A 211 28.75 12.56 17.82
C ALA A 211 30.01 12.07 18.55
N ALA A 212 30.27 10.77 18.55
CA ALA A 212 31.45 10.18 19.20
C ALA A 212 32.78 10.61 18.54
N ASN A 213 32.76 10.83 17.22
CA ASN A 213 33.93 11.28 16.46
C ASN A 213 34.05 12.80 16.34
N MET A 214 33.08 13.57 16.88
CA MET A 214 32.95 15.01 16.64
C MET A 214 32.82 15.36 15.15
N ASP A 215 32.23 14.46 14.37
CA ASP A 215 31.99 14.67 12.95
C ASP A 215 30.72 15.53 12.76
N GLU A 216 30.82 16.53 11.87
CA GLU A 216 29.67 17.33 11.44
C GLU A 216 28.76 16.58 10.44
N LYS A 217 29.21 15.42 9.95
CA LYS A 217 28.54 14.62 8.93
C LYS A 217 27.99 13.34 9.54
N VAL A 218 26.71 13.07 9.30
CA VAL A 218 26.04 11.83 9.73
C VAL A 218 25.91 10.92 8.54
N GLU A 219 26.44 9.71 8.65
CA GLU A 219 26.35 8.70 7.62
C GLU A 219 25.04 7.91 7.73
N VAL A 220 24.43 7.60 6.59
CA VAL A 220 23.30 6.66 6.51
C VAL A 220 23.85 5.25 6.36
N LYS A 221 23.47 4.36 7.27
CA LYS A 221 23.93 2.97 7.31
C LYS A 221 22.79 2.00 7.12
N PHE A 222 23.12 0.84 6.57
CA PHE A 222 22.17 -0.27 6.45
C PHE A 222 22.05 -1.04 7.76
N LYS A 223 20.82 -1.43 8.10
CA LYS A 223 20.56 -2.41 9.16
C LYS A 223 21.05 -3.78 8.73
N THR A 224 21.57 -4.55 9.67
CA THR A 224 22.07 -5.91 9.41
C THR A 224 20.90 -6.90 9.28
N ILE A 225 21.08 -7.99 8.52
CA ILE A 225 20.08 -9.06 8.40
C ILE A 225 19.64 -9.60 9.78
N PRO A 226 20.53 -9.87 10.75
CA PRO A 226 20.12 -10.26 12.10
C PRO A 226 19.31 -9.19 12.84
N GLY A 227 19.62 -7.91 12.62
CA GLY A 227 18.85 -6.80 13.19
C GLY A 227 17.43 -6.75 12.66
N ILE A 228 17.27 -6.88 11.34
CA ILE A 228 15.96 -6.92 10.66
C ILE A 228 15.18 -8.17 11.11
N SER A 229 15.81 -9.33 11.18
CA SER A 229 15.20 -10.57 11.66
C SER A 229 14.65 -10.42 13.09
N ARG A 230 15.42 -9.84 14.02
CA ARG A 230 14.94 -9.55 15.37
C ARG A 230 13.74 -8.60 15.39
N TYR A 231 13.75 -7.57 14.54
CA TYR A 231 12.65 -6.63 14.43
C TYR A 231 11.38 -7.30 13.89
N LEU A 232 11.47 -8.02 12.77
CA LEU A 232 10.34 -8.76 12.20
C LEU A 232 9.83 -9.86 13.15
N GLY A 233 10.71 -10.43 13.99
CA GLY A 233 10.38 -11.39 15.03
C GLY A 233 9.79 -10.82 16.31
N LYS A 234 9.70 -9.49 16.44
CA LYS A 234 9.19 -8.85 17.66
C LYS A 234 7.73 -9.27 17.89
N ARG A 235 7.45 -9.82 19.07
CA ARG A 235 6.09 -10.12 19.52
C ARG A 235 5.63 -9.06 20.50
N GLU A 236 4.37 -8.71 20.41
CA GLU A 236 3.70 -7.82 21.35
C GLU A 236 2.56 -8.58 22.03
N LYS A 237 2.27 -8.18 23.27
CA LYS A 237 1.13 -8.71 24.01
C LYS A 237 -0.12 -7.90 23.69
N ASP A 238 -1.24 -8.58 23.57
CA ASP A 238 -2.54 -7.93 23.45
C ASP A 238 -3.01 -7.35 24.81
N LEU A 239 -4.13 -6.63 24.83
CA LEU A 239 -4.73 -6.01 26.02
C LEU A 239 -5.00 -7.01 27.16
N LEU A 240 -5.17 -8.29 26.82
CA LEU A 240 -5.31 -9.39 27.77
C LEU A 240 -3.97 -10.06 28.16
N PHE A 241 -2.85 -9.39 27.89
CA PHE A 241 -1.48 -9.86 28.11
C PHE A 241 -1.12 -11.20 27.43
N ARG A 242 -1.88 -11.58 26.39
CA ARG A 242 -1.60 -12.77 25.57
C ARG A 242 -0.70 -12.39 24.41
N ASP A 243 0.21 -13.28 24.03
CA ASP A 243 1.01 -13.06 22.84
C ASP A 243 0.10 -12.97 21.61
N ARG A 244 0.25 -11.89 20.83
CA ARG A 244 -0.41 -11.79 19.51
C ARG A 244 0.14 -12.89 18.60
N LYS A 245 -0.73 -13.43 17.75
CA LYS A 245 -0.34 -14.48 16.79
C LYS A 245 0.54 -13.94 15.68
N ALA A 246 0.21 -12.76 15.14
CA ALA A 246 1.09 -12.03 14.25
C ALA A 246 2.19 -11.30 15.04
N THR A 247 3.37 -11.19 14.44
CA THR A 247 4.46 -10.34 14.92
C THR A 247 4.06 -8.87 14.84
N ALA A 248 4.57 -8.05 15.76
CA ALA A 248 4.12 -6.66 15.94
C ALA A 248 4.16 -5.83 14.64
N PRO A 249 5.23 -5.84 13.81
CA PRO A 249 5.27 -5.03 12.59
C PRO A 249 4.16 -5.40 11.60
N TYR A 250 3.85 -6.68 11.47
CA TYR A 250 2.75 -7.15 10.61
C TYR A 250 1.40 -6.84 11.22
N TYR A 251 1.25 -7.04 12.53
CA TYR A 251 -0.02 -6.83 13.22
C TYR A 251 -0.52 -5.39 13.05
N HIS A 252 0.34 -4.38 13.20
CA HIS A 252 -0.08 -2.98 13.07
C HIS A 252 -0.61 -2.68 11.65
N LEU A 253 0.11 -3.12 10.62
CA LEU A 253 -0.33 -2.96 9.23
C LEU A 253 -1.63 -3.73 8.95
N PHE A 254 -1.78 -4.94 9.50
CA PHE A 254 -3.01 -5.72 9.36
C PHE A 254 -4.18 -5.06 10.08
N ASP A 255 -3.97 -4.54 11.28
CA ASP A 255 -5.01 -3.85 12.06
C ASP A 255 -5.48 -2.57 11.35
N ASP A 256 -4.55 -1.82 10.75
CA ASP A 256 -4.88 -0.67 9.91
C ASP A 256 -5.74 -1.07 8.70
N MET A 257 -5.30 -2.08 7.93
CA MET A 257 -6.04 -2.58 6.76
C MET A 257 -7.43 -3.09 7.15
N VAL A 258 -7.51 -3.91 8.19
CA VAL A 258 -8.78 -4.47 8.69
C VAL A 258 -9.66 -3.35 9.25
N GLY A 259 -9.08 -2.36 9.93
CA GLY A 259 -9.77 -1.19 10.46
C GLY A 259 -10.51 -0.40 9.39
N LEU A 260 -9.89 -0.19 8.22
CA LEU A 260 -10.51 0.48 7.08
C LEU A 260 -11.66 -0.33 6.45
N LEU A 261 -11.60 -1.66 6.56
CA LEU A 261 -12.59 -2.57 5.97
C LEU A 261 -13.76 -2.89 6.91
N LYS A 262 -13.66 -2.56 8.21
CA LYS A 262 -14.73 -2.84 9.18
C LYS A 262 -16.06 -2.18 8.78
N PRO A 263 -17.20 -2.85 9.03
CA PRO A 263 -18.51 -2.24 8.86
C PRO A 263 -18.69 -1.12 9.88
N PRO A 264 -19.46 -0.06 9.55
CA PRO A 264 -19.76 0.99 10.51
C PRO A 264 -20.51 0.39 11.71
N VAL A 265 -20.02 0.69 12.91
CA VAL A 265 -20.70 0.27 14.15
C VAL A 265 -22.01 1.04 14.24
N LYS A 266 -23.15 0.36 14.00
CA LYS A 266 -24.49 0.91 14.22
C LYS A 266 -24.73 1.01 15.74
N LEU A 267 -24.17 2.04 16.38
CA LEU A 267 -24.28 2.27 17.83
C LEU A 267 -25.71 2.62 18.29
N PHE A 268 -26.60 2.98 17.36
CA PHE A 268 -28.01 3.16 17.65
C PHE A 268 -28.81 2.26 16.71
N ASN A 269 -29.47 1.26 17.29
CA ASN A 269 -30.52 0.48 16.62
C ASN A 269 -31.78 1.38 16.51
N GLY A 270 -31.66 2.47 15.76
CA GLY A 270 -32.80 3.27 15.34
C GLY A 270 -33.53 2.46 14.29
N GLY A 271 -34.71 1.94 14.65
CA GLY A 271 -35.57 1.30 13.67
C GLY A 271 -35.86 2.29 12.54
N ASP A 272 -35.38 1.97 11.34
CA ASP A 272 -35.82 2.62 10.11
C ASP A 272 -37.30 2.28 9.88
N LYS A 273 -38.17 3.04 10.55
CA LYS A 273 -39.50 3.30 10.02
C LYS A 273 -39.34 4.30 8.89
N GLY A 274 -39.29 3.77 7.67
CA GLY A 274 -39.70 4.42 6.44
C GLY A 274 -39.15 5.82 6.20
N ALA A 275 -37.96 5.90 5.61
CA ALA A 275 -37.64 6.98 4.69
C ALA A 275 -37.86 6.46 3.26
N PRO A 276 -38.52 7.22 2.38
CA PRO A 276 -39.01 6.73 1.10
C PRO A 276 -37.86 6.35 0.17
N GLU A 277 -38.05 5.23 -0.51
CA GLU A 277 -37.41 4.83 -1.76
C GLU A 277 -37.10 6.06 -2.62
N SER A 278 -35.83 6.46 -2.66
CA SER A 278 -35.30 7.28 -3.73
C SER A 278 -35.32 6.42 -4.99
N ARG A 279 -36.46 6.49 -5.66
CA ARG A 279 -36.69 6.04 -7.03
C ARG A 279 -35.47 6.47 -7.87
N PRO A 280 -34.81 5.56 -8.60
CA PRO A 280 -33.72 5.96 -9.48
C PRO A 280 -34.27 6.99 -10.46
N GLU A 281 -33.65 8.16 -10.45
CA GLU A 281 -33.87 9.21 -11.43
C GLU A 281 -33.56 8.59 -12.79
N GLN A 282 -34.63 8.41 -13.55
CA GLN A 282 -34.63 7.85 -14.88
C GLN A 282 -33.85 8.82 -15.75
N GLU A 283 -32.57 8.54 -15.96
CA GLU A 283 -31.70 9.27 -16.87
C GLU A 283 -32.41 9.30 -18.24
N ALA A 284 -32.76 10.52 -18.66
CA ALA A 284 -33.41 10.75 -19.94
C ALA A 284 -32.52 10.18 -21.06
N PRO A 285 -33.11 9.56 -22.09
CA PRO A 285 -32.34 8.92 -23.16
C PRO A 285 -31.40 9.93 -23.82
N ALA A 286 -30.13 9.54 -23.88
CA ALA A 286 -29.09 10.29 -24.58
C ALA A 286 -29.52 10.64 -26.01
N PRO A 287 -29.22 11.86 -26.50
CA PRO A 287 -29.38 12.19 -27.90
C PRO A 287 -28.53 11.22 -28.76
N PRO A 288 -29.07 10.76 -29.91
CA PRO A 288 -28.45 9.71 -30.70
C PRO A 288 -27.03 10.08 -31.15
N ALA A 289 -26.13 9.12 -30.99
CA ALA A 289 -24.76 9.16 -31.47
C ALA A 289 -24.73 9.58 -32.94
N ALA A 290 -23.98 10.65 -33.22
CA ALA A 290 -23.59 11.01 -34.57
C ALA A 290 -22.81 9.83 -35.18
N GLN A 291 -23.29 9.38 -36.34
CA GLN A 291 -22.70 8.28 -37.09
C GLN A 291 -21.23 8.59 -37.41
N PRO A 292 -20.32 7.61 -37.29
CA PRO A 292 -18.96 7.78 -37.77
C PRO A 292 -18.98 7.93 -39.29
N VAL A 293 -18.54 9.10 -39.76
CA VAL A 293 -18.27 9.36 -41.17
C VAL A 293 -17.19 8.40 -41.63
N SER A 294 -17.55 7.55 -42.59
CA SER A 294 -16.68 6.67 -43.35
C SER A 294 -15.50 7.43 -43.94
N GLN A 295 -14.29 7.21 -43.40
CA GLN A 295 -13.06 7.59 -44.06
C GLN A 295 -12.65 6.50 -45.07
N PRO A 296 -12.16 6.90 -46.26
CA PRO A 296 -11.94 6.02 -47.38
C PRO A 296 -10.79 5.03 -47.18
N VAL A 297 -11.03 3.82 -47.66
CA VAL A 297 -10.09 2.70 -47.79
C VAL A 297 -8.86 3.16 -48.57
N SER A 298 -7.70 3.18 -47.90
CA SER A 298 -6.41 3.30 -48.58
C SER A 298 -6.02 1.93 -49.14
N GLN A 299 -5.77 1.90 -50.45
CA GLN A 299 -5.30 0.73 -51.20
C GLN A 299 -3.96 0.19 -50.65
N PRO A 300 -3.72 -1.13 -50.73
CA PRO A 300 -2.43 -1.70 -50.42
C PRO A 300 -1.42 -1.42 -51.54
N ALA A 301 -0.35 -0.70 -51.20
CA ALA A 301 0.82 -0.55 -52.05
C ALA A 301 1.72 -1.81 -51.99
N PRO A 302 2.52 -2.09 -53.04
CA PRO A 302 3.05 -3.42 -53.35
C PRO A 302 4.19 -3.88 -52.44
N ALA A 303 4.34 -5.20 -52.36
CA ALA A 303 5.42 -5.92 -51.71
C ALA A 303 6.81 -5.41 -52.11
N LEU A 304 7.59 -4.97 -51.12
CA LEU A 304 9.03 -4.76 -51.24
C LEU A 304 9.79 -6.03 -50.88
N ALA A 305 10.85 -6.24 -51.65
CA ALA A 305 11.71 -7.40 -51.78
C ALA A 305 12.56 -7.70 -50.51
N PRO A 306 13.25 -8.86 -50.47
CA PRO A 306 13.80 -9.44 -49.24
C PRO A 306 15.09 -8.77 -48.72
N ALA A 307 15.35 -9.06 -47.46
CA ALA A 307 16.31 -8.46 -46.54
C ALA A 307 17.77 -8.35 -47.01
N PRO A 308 18.50 -7.30 -46.61
CA PRO A 308 19.96 -7.31 -46.55
C PRO A 308 20.48 -8.08 -45.33
N ALA A 309 21.61 -8.75 -45.53
CA ALA A 309 22.32 -9.61 -44.58
C ALA A 309 22.70 -8.93 -43.25
N PRO A 310 22.88 -9.71 -42.15
CA PRO A 310 23.23 -9.19 -40.83
C PRO A 310 24.60 -8.50 -40.84
N GLN A 311 24.61 -7.22 -40.48
CA GLN A 311 25.84 -6.49 -40.16
C GLN A 311 26.41 -6.97 -38.82
N ALA A 312 27.74 -7.06 -38.77
CA ALA A 312 28.53 -7.51 -37.67
C ALA A 312 28.26 -6.74 -36.36
N ALA A 313 28.32 -7.47 -35.25
CA ALA A 313 28.18 -6.96 -33.90
C ALA A 313 29.22 -5.84 -33.61
N PRO A 314 28.81 -4.70 -33.03
CA PRO A 314 29.74 -3.75 -32.45
C PRO A 314 30.44 -4.37 -31.24
N ALA A 315 31.74 -4.14 -31.15
CA ALA A 315 32.59 -4.51 -30.02
C ALA A 315 32.02 -3.98 -28.69
N ALA A 316 32.21 -4.77 -27.63
CA ALA A 316 31.82 -4.44 -26.27
C ALA A 316 32.33 -3.05 -25.86
N ALA A 317 31.40 -2.19 -25.46
CA ALA A 317 31.73 -0.93 -24.81
C ALA A 317 32.41 -1.22 -23.46
N PRO A 318 33.44 -0.43 -23.08
CA PRO A 318 34.09 -0.56 -21.78
C PRO A 318 33.08 -0.36 -20.65
N GLN A 319 33.18 -1.21 -19.63
CA GLN A 319 32.41 -1.15 -18.39
C GLN A 319 32.41 0.29 -17.84
N SER A 320 31.20 0.84 -17.67
CA SER A 320 30.99 2.06 -16.92
C SER A 320 31.63 1.89 -15.55
N ALA A 321 32.49 2.86 -15.20
CA ALA A 321 33.03 3.00 -13.85
C ALA A 321 31.88 3.00 -12.82
N PRO A 322 32.12 2.50 -11.59
CA PRO A 322 31.12 2.52 -10.53
C PRO A 322 30.57 3.94 -10.36
N GLU A 323 29.25 4.04 -10.25
CA GLU A 323 28.57 5.29 -9.93
C GLU A 323 29.22 5.93 -8.69
N PRO A 324 29.45 7.26 -8.70
CA PRO A 324 30.02 7.94 -7.56
C PRO A 324 29.13 7.71 -6.34
N VAL A 325 29.74 7.25 -5.25
CA VAL A 325 29.17 7.27 -3.90
C VAL A 325 28.57 8.67 -3.70
N VAL A 326 27.24 8.73 -3.56
CA VAL A 326 26.52 9.97 -3.26
C VAL A 326 27.21 10.61 -2.06
N ALA A 327 27.79 11.79 -2.28
CA ALA A 327 28.49 12.50 -1.23
C ALA A 327 27.50 12.81 -0.09
N PRO A 328 27.84 12.52 1.18
CA PRO A 328 26.91 12.72 2.29
C PRO A 328 26.60 14.21 2.48
N GLU A 329 25.30 14.52 2.59
CA GLU A 329 24.81 15.88 2.86
C GLU A 329 25.16 16.31 4.30
N PRO A 330 25.42 17.61 4.54
CA PRO A 330 25.73 18.11 5.87
C PRO A 330 24.51 18.07 6.81
N VAL A 331 24.76 17.80 8.09
CA VAL A 331 23.75 17.84 9.16
C VAL A 331 23.19 19.25 9.27
N LYS A 332 21.86 19.36 9.42
CA LYS A 332 21.19 20.64 9.67
C LYS A 332 20.75 20.69 11.13
N GLU A 333 21.00 21.82 11.78
CA GLU A 333 20.49 22.11 13.12
C GLU A 333 19.14 22.82 13.01
N LEU A 334 18.23 22.57 13.96
CA LEU A 334 17.01 23.35 14.09
C LEU A 334 17.37 24.78 14.55
N PRO A 335 17.02 25.84 13.80
CA PRO A 335 17.19 27.20 14.30
C PRO A 335 16.28 27.39 15.52
N LEU A 336 16.89 27.67 16.68
CA LEU A 336 16.19 27.91 17.95
C LEU A 336 15.33 29.18 17.96
N ASP A 337 15.37 29.99 16.89
CA ASP A 337 14.67 31.28 16.75
C ASP A 337 13.55 31.29 15.69
N ALA A 338 12.88 30.16 15.45
CA ALA A 338 11.64 30.17 14.68
C ALA A 338 10.49 30.65 15.58
N THR A 339 10.22 31.96 15.55
CA THR A 339 8.96 32.51 16.07
C THR A 339 7.79 31.77 15.42
N PRO A 340 6.77 31.35 16.20
CA PRO A 340 5.59 30.73 15.61
C PRO A 340 4.93 31.75 14.69
N VAL A 341 4.83 31.40 13.40
CA VAL A 341 3.99 32.13 12.45
C VAL A 341 2.55 31.97 12.95
N LYS A 342 1.96 33.10 13.35
CA LYS A 342 0.58 33.22 13.83
C LYS A 342 -0.45 32.94 12.76
#